data_AF-A0A7X5I5N5-F1
#
_entry.id   AF-A0A7X5I5N5-F1
#
_cell.length_a   1.000
_cell.length_b   1.000
_cell.length_c   1.000
_cell.angle_alpha   90.00
_cell.angle_beta   90.00
_cell.angle_gamma   90.00
#
_symmetry.space_group_name_H-M   'P 1'
#
loop_
_entity.id
_entity.type
_entity.pdbx_description
1 polymer ?
#
loop_
_entity_poly.entity_id
_entity_poly.type
_entity_poly.pdbx_seq_one_letter_code
_entity_poly.pdbx_strand_id
1 'polypeptide(L)' 'MESLKQHLTKEGEEILEVIEEIKLKLEDARKKFDQATDDTLIDCYIYEMNALYKKYEYFLKMAKEIGLIAMGYEKIS' A
#
# COMPACT_ATOMS: atom_id res chain seq x y z
N MET A 1 -27.97 0.50 -15.45
CA MET A 1 -26.71 -0.26 -15.54
C MET A 1 -25.48 0.65 -15.57
N GLU A 2 -25.54 1.83 -16.21
CA GLU A 2 -24.48 2.87 -16.15
C GLU A 2 -23.98 3.20 -14.73
N SER A 3 -24.90 3.48 -13.80
CA SER A 3 -24.58 3.96 -12.45
C SER A 3 -23.76 2.98 -11.60
N LEU A 4 -23.96 1.66 -11.79
CA LEU A 4 -23.22 0.62 -11.07
C LEU A 4 -21.80 0.47 -11.61
N LYS A 5 -21.62 0.53 -12.94
CA LYS A 5 -20.29 0.53 -13.57
C LYS A 5 -19.48 1.76 -13.14
N GLN A 6 -20.12 2.93 -13.06
CA GLN A 6 -19.47 4.17 -12.68
C GLN A 6 -19.02 4.20 -11.21
N HIS A 7 -19.80 3.59 -10.30
CA HIS A 7 -19.40 3.39 -8.90
C HIS A 7 -18.19 2.46 -8.77
N LEU A 8 -18.19 1.33 -9.48
CA LEU A 8 -17.08 0.36 -9.48
C LEU A 8 -15.78 0.97 -9.99
N THR A 9 -15.83 1.83 -11.01
CA THR A 9 -14.64 2.57 -11.47
C THR A 9 -14.11 3.55 -10.44
N LYS A 10 -15.00 4.27 -9.74
CA LYS A 10 -14.57 5.25 -8.73
C LYS A 10 -13.95 4.60 -7.50
N GLU A 11 -14.59 3.55 -6.98
CA GLU A 11 -14.06 2.75 -5.87
C GLU A 11 -12.69 2.14 -6.24
N GLY A 12 -12.54 1.71 -7.50
CA GLY A 12 -11.28 1.21 -7.99
C GLY A 12 -10.16 2.25 -8.09
N GLU A 13 -10.48 3.44 -8.58
CA GLU A 13 -9.55 4.58 -8.62
C GLU A 13 -9.08 4.96 -7.21
N GLU A 14 -10.00 5.03 -6.24
CA GLU A 14 -9.68 5.32 -4.83
C GLU A 14 -8.76 4.26 -4.22
N ILE A 15 -8.98 2.98 -4.51
CA ILE A 15 -8.11 1.89 -4.04
C ILE A 15 -6.71 2.01 -4.65
N LEU A 16 -6.60 2.30 -5.95
CA LEU A 16 -5.31 2.46 -6.62
C LEU A 16 -4.54 3.68 -6.11
N GLU A 17 -5.23 4.79 -5.86
CA GLU A 17 -4.64 6.00 -5.26
C GLU A 17 -4.06 5.70 -3.88
N VAL A 18 -4.82 5.01 -3.02
CA VAL A 18 -4.34 4.61 -1.70
C VAL A 18 -3.14 3.67 -1.78
N ILE A 19 -3.12 2.73 -2.73
CA ILE A 19 -1.98 1.83 -2.96
C ILE A 19 -0.73 2.66 -3.30
N GLU A 20 -0.84 3.64 -4.18
CA GLU A 20 0.28 4.49 -4.59
C GLU A 20 0.78 5.38 -3.45
N GLU A 21 -0.12 5.96 -2.66
CA GLU A 21 0.26 6.69 -1.45
C GLU A 21 1.05 5.83 -0.46
N ILE A 22 0.63 4.56 -0.27
CA ILE A 22 1.32 3.65 0.66
C ILE A 22 2.74 3.37 0.16
N LYS A 23 2.95 3.20 -1.15
CA LYS A 23 4.29 3.01 -1.71
C LYS A 23 5.19 4.23 -1.47
N LEU A 24 4.68 5.45 -1.69
CA LEU A 24 5.42 6.68 -1.42
C LEU A 24 5.81 6.79 0.06
N LYS A 25 4.88 6.45 0.96
CA LYS A 25 5.15 6.44 2.41
C LYS A 25 6.17 5.37 2.79
N LEU A 26 6.11 4.19 2.19
CA LEU A 26 7.11 3.13 2.40
C LEU A 26 8.50 3.56 1.93
N GLU A 27 8.61 4.23 0.78
CA GLU A 27 9.88 4.75 0.27
C GLU A 27 10.45 5.82 1.21
N ASP A 28 9.62 6.74 1.68
CA ASP A 28 10.02 7.79 2.63
C ASP A 28 10.46 7.19 3.98
N ALA A 29 9.66 6.29 4.56
CA ALA A 29 10.01 5.60 5.80
C ALA A 29 11.32 4.80 5.65
N ARG A 30 11.54 4.17 4.49
CA ARG A 30 12.78 3.46 4.19
C ARG A 30 13.99 4.40 4.10
N LYS A 31 13.86 5.54 3.42
CA LYS A 31 14.94 6.55 3.36
C LYS A 31 15.30 7.07 4.75
N LYS A 32 14.29 7.31 5.60
CA LYS A 32 14.49 7.75 6.98
C LYS A 32 15.14 6.67 7.85
N PHE A 33 14.74 5.41 7.68
CA PHE A 33 15.37 4.26 8.33
C PHE A 33 16.85 4.16 7.95
N ASP A 34 17.18 4.25 6.66
CA ASP A 34 18.56 4.14 6.17
C ASP A 34 19.46 5.27 6.71
N GLN A 35 18.88 6.41 7.09
CA GLN A 35 19.59 7.57 7.68
C GLN A 35 19.56 7.58 9.22
N ALA A 36 18.74 6.74 9.85
CA ALA A 36 18.56 6.74 11.29
C ALA A 36 19.79 6.12 11.97
N THR A 37 20.30 6.82 12.99
CA THR A 37 21.39 6.34 13.85
C THR A 37 20.95 6.13 15.29
N ASP A 38 19.75 6.59 15.63
CA ASP A 38 19.14 6.38 16.94
C ASP A 38 18.33 5.09 16.94
N ASP A 39 18.65 4.18 17.86
CA ASP A 39 18.04 2.85 17.95
C ASP A 39 16.51 2.91 18.15
N THR A 40 16.00 3.91 18.87
CA THR A 40 14.56 4.07 19.08
C THR A 40 13.87 4.50 17.79
N LEU A 41 14.49 5.40 17.01
CA LEU A 41 13.97 5.80 15.70
C LEU A 41 14.00 4.65 14.69
N ILE A 42 15.05 3.82 14.72
CA ILE A 42 15.16 2.60 13.90
C ILE A 42 13.96 1.68 14.18
N ASP A 43 13.68 1.38 15.44
CA ASP A 43 12.52 0.56 15.83
C ASP A 43 11.18 1.19 15.42
N CYS A 44 11.05 2.52 15.54
CA CYS A 44 9.85 3.22 15.11
C CYS A 44 9.61 3.07 13.59
N TYR A 45 10.65 3.21 12.77
CA TYR A 45 10.53 3.05 11.33
C TYR A 45 10.26 1.59 10.93
N ILE A 46 10.82 0.60 11.62
CA ILE A 46 10.46 -0.82 11.41
C ILE A 46 8.97 -1.03 11.66
N TYR A 47 8.44 -0.48 12.76
CA TYR A 47 7.02 -0.59 13.08
C TYR A 47 6.14 0.13 12.05
N GLU A 48 6.52 1.34 11.64
CA GLU A 48 5.81 2.13 10.63
C GLU A 48 5.76 1.38 9.29
N MET A 49 6.91 0.88 8.81
CA MET A 49 6.98 0.10 7.57
C MET A 49 6.11 -1.15 7.65
N ASN A 50 6.14 -1.88 8.76
CA ASN A 50 5.30 -3.06 8.96
C ASN A 50 3.79 -2.73 8.93
N ALA A 51 3.39 -1.61 9.52
CA ALA A 51 2.01 -1.14 9.47
C ALA A 51 1.59 -0.77 8.04
N LEU A 52 2.47 -0.07 7.30
CA LEU A 52 2.26 0.28 5.91
C LEU A 52 2.17 -0.96 5.00
N TYR A 53 3.02 -1.98 5.20
CA TYR A 53 2.95 -3.24 4.45
C TYR A 53 1.63 -3.98 4.68
N LYS A 54 1.16 -4.07 5.94
CA LYS A 54 -0.16 -4.67 6.24
C LYS A 54 -1.29 -3.91 5.55
N LYS A 55 -1.23 -2.58 5.54
CA LYS A 55 -2.19 -1.74 4.84
C LYS A 55 -2.12 -1.99 3.32
N TYR A 56 -0.92 -2.05 2.76
CA TYR A 56 -0.69 -2.35 1.35
C TYR A 56 -1.30 -3.69 0.94
N GLU A 57 -1.03 -4.76 1.69
CA GLU A 57 -1.59 -6.10 1.45
C GLU A 57 -3.13 -6.10 1.48
N TYR A 58 -3.73 -5.37 2.42
CA TYR A 58 -5.18 -5.23 2.50
C TYR A 58 -5.76 -4.57 1.24
N PHE A 59 -5.22 -3.43 0.80
CA PHE A 59 -5.74 -2.75 -0.39
C PHE A 59 -5.45 -3.52 -1.68
N LEU A 60 -4.33 -4.25 -1.76
CA LEU A 60 -4.09 -5.18 -2.87
C LEU A 60 -5.13 -6.30 -2.92
N LYS A 61 -5.55 -6.84 -1.77
CA LYS A 61 -6.60 -7.86 -1.71
C LYS A 61 -7.93 -7.28 -2.18
N MET A 62 -8.30 -6.09 -1.69
CA MET A 62 -9.50 -5.38 -2.15
C MET A 62 -9.51 -5.18 -3.66
N ALA A 63 -8.41 -4.66 -4.22
CA ALA A 63 -8.27 -4.42 -5.64
C ALA A 63 -8.37 -5.70 -6.48
N LYS A 64 -7.87 -6.84 -5.98
CA LYS A 64 -8.04 -8.16 -6.62
C LYS A 64 -9.50 -8.62 -6.61
N GLU A 65 -10.20 -8.45 -5.49
CA GLU A 65 -11.60 -8.85 -5.34
C GLU A 65 -12.55 -8.11 -6.30
N ILE A 66 -12.25 -6.85 -6.59
CA ILE A 66 -13.01 -6.04 -7.56
C ILE A 66 -12.47 -6.14 -9.01
N GLY A 67 -11.49 -7.01 -9.25
CA GLY A 67 -10.99 -7.35 -10.59
C GLY A 67 -10.01 -6.35 -11.21
N LEU A 68 -9.42 -5.44 -10.41
CA LEU A 68 -8.45 -4.44 -10.90
C LEU A 68 -7.03 -4.98 -11.05
N ILE A 69 -6.64 -5.96 -10.25
CA ILE A 69 -5.28 -6.53 -10.27
C ILE A 69 -5.37 -7.98 -10.73
N ALA A 70 -5.37 -8.18 -12.05
CA ALA A 70 -5.12 -9.49 -12.64
C ALA A 70 -3.62 -9.78 -12.58
N MET A 71 -3.23 -10.75 -11.74
CA MET A 71 -1.89 -11.36 -11.62
C MET A 71 -0.77 -10.54 -10.96
N GLY A 72 -0.03 -11.20 -10.07
CA GLY A 72 1.37 -10.91 -9.79
C GLY A 72 1.67 -9.91 -8.68
N TYR A 73 1.80 -10.39 -7.44
CA TYR A 73 2.81 -9.87 -6.52
C TYR A 73 3.32 -11.07 -5.72
N GLU A 74 4.47 -11.59 -6.14
CA GLU A 74 5.24 -12.53 -5.33
C GLU A 74 5.65 -11.82 -4.05
N LYS A 75 5.65 -12.55 -2.94
CA LYS A 75 6.20 -12.09 -1.67
C LYS A 75 7.55 -11.43 -1.95
N ILE A 76 7.71 -10.19 -1.50
CA ILE A 76 9.06 -9.65 -1.31
C ILE A 76 9.65 -10.50 -0.17
N SER A 77 10.41 -11.52 -0.55
CA SER A 77 11.16 -12.40 0.35
C SER A 77 12.59 -11.92 0.48
#